data_AF-A0A4Y7K7G0-F1
#
_entry.id   AF-A0A4Y7K7G0-F1
#
_cell.length_a   1.000
_cell.length_b   1.000
_cell.length_c   1.000
_cell.angle_alpha   90.00
_cell.angle_beta   90.00
_cell.angle_gamma   90.00
#
_symmetry.space_group_name_H-M   'P 1'
#
loop_
_entity.id
_entity.type
_entity.pdbx_description
1 polymer ?
#
loop_
_entity_poly.entity_id
_entity_poly.type
_entity_poly.pdbx_seq_one_letter_code
_entity_poly.pdbx_strand_id
1 'polypeptide(L)'
;MVLILSTGHISGAHFNPSLTIAFAAFRHFPWTQVPAYILAQVSASICASFALKGVFNPYMSGGVTIPSNTLAQAFALEFIITFILMFVVTAVATDTRAVGELAGIAVGATVMQNILISGPASGGSMNPVRTLGPAVASGNYNIGCTSRVRHLHSRQAP
;
A
#
# COMPACT_ATOMS: atom_id res chain seq x y z
N MET A 1 -1.32 9.54 -6.95
CA MET A 1 -1.54 10.84 -7.62
C MET A 1 -2.92 10.91 -8.26
N VAL A 2 -3.17 10.24 -9.40
CA VAL A 2 -4.44 10.37 -10.17
C VAL A 2 -5.67 10.15 -9.30
N LEU A 3 -5.74 9.05 -8.56
CA LEU A 3 -6.90 8.75 -7.70
C LEU A 3 -7.15 9.81 -6.62
N ILE A 4 -6.09 10.41 -6.07
CA ILE A 4 -6.22 11.45 -5.03
C ILE A 4 -6.78 12.73 -5.66
N LEU A 5 -6.26 13.14 -6.81
CA LEU A 5 -6.76 14.31 -7.53
C LEU A 5 -8.21 14.12 -8.00
N SER A 6 -8.58 12.91 -8.41
CA SER A 6 -9.93 12.63 -8.95
C SER A 6 -10.99 12.36 -7.88
N THR A 7 -10.63 11.76 -6.74
CA THR A 7 -11.61 11.32 -5.72
C THR A 7 -11.39 11.93 -4.33
N GLY A 8 -10.33 12.72 -4.14
CA GLY A 8 -9.99 13.34 -2.86
C GLY A 8 -11.10 14.27 -2.36
N HIS A 9 -11.68 15.08 -3.24
CA HIS A 9 -12.80 15.96 -2.90
C HIS A 9 -14.12 15.21 -2.58
N ILE A 10 -14.24 13.95 -3.01
CA ILE A 10 -15.44 13.12 -2.78
C ILE A 10 -15.34 12.40 -1.44
N SER A 11 -14.19 11.81 -1.15
CA SER A 11 -14.03 10.81 -0.07
C SER A 11 -12.84 11.00 0.84
N GLY A 12 -11.97 11.98 0.57
CA GLY A 12 -10.65 12.11 1.21
C GLY A 12 -9.58 11.17 0.62
N ALA A 13 -9.96 10.23 -0.26
CA ALA A 13 -9.04 9.37 -1.00
C ALA A 13 -8.01 8.62 -0.11
N HIS A 14 -8.43 8.10 1.05
CA HIS A 14 -7.49 7.47 1.98
C HIS A 14 -6.84 6.21 1.40
N PHE A 15 -7.63 5.37 0.72
CA PHE A 15 -7.22 4.09 0.10
C PHE A 15 -6.34 3.16 0.96
N ASN A 16 -6.31 3.38 2.27
CA ASN A 16 -5.42 2.75 3.24
C ASN A 16 -6.11 2.79 4.61
N PRO A 17 -6.34 1.63 5.27
CA PRO A 17 -6.93 1.58 6.60
C PRO A 17 -6.13 2.36 7.63
N SER A 18 -4.81 2.30 7.56
CA SER A 18 -3.93 3.00 8.49
C SER A 18 -4.10 4.52 8.35
N LEU A 19 -4.29 5.04 7.13
CA LEU A 19 -4.59 6.47 6.92
C LEU A 19 -5.99 6.82 7.43
N THR A 20 -6.97 5.95 7.19
CA THR A 20 -8.35 6.16 7.65
C THR A 20 -8.43 6.27 9.17
N ILE A 21 -7.71 5.38 9.87
CA ILE A 21 -7.60 5.40 11.32
C ILE A 21 -6.83 6.65 11.79
N ALA A 22 -5.73 7.03 11.13
CA ALA A 22 -4.98 8.23 11.48
C ALA A 22 -5.84 9.50 11.37
N PHE A 23 -6.57 9.67 10.27
CA PHE A 23 -7.48 10.81 10.09
C PHE A 23 -8.61 10.82 11.13
N ALA A 24 -9.12 9.64 11.52
CA ALA A 24 -10.11 9.56 12.57
C ALA A 24 -9.53 9.92 13.95
N ALA A 25 -8.31 9.47 14.26
CA ALA A 25 -7.60 9.80 15.48
C ALA A 25 -7.33 11.31 15.62
N PHE A 26 -6.97 11.98 14.52
CA PHE A 26 -6.78 13.42 14.47
C PHE A 26 -8.09 14.21 14.28
N ARG A 27 -9.25 13.56 14.37
CA ARG A 27 -10.59 14.16 14.24
C ARG A 27 -10.87 14.82 12.89
N HIS A 28 -10.14 14.43 11.85
CA HIS A 28 -10.39 14.81 10.46
C HIS A 28 -11.35 13.83 9.74
N PHE A 29 -11.72 12.72 10.37
CA PHE A 29 -12.68 11.75 9.84
C PHE A 29 -13.56 11.16 10.95
N PRO A 30 -14.89 11.02 10.76
CA PRO A 30 -15.77 10.51 11.80
C PRO A 30 -15.55 9.00 12.06
N TRP A 31 -15.32 8.64 13.31
CA TRP A 31 -15.11 7.25 13.74
C TRP A 31 -16.24 6.30 13.36
N THR A 32 -17.48 6.79 13.28
CA THR A 32 -18.65 6.02 12.86
C THR A 32 -18.57 5.53 11.41
N GLN A 33 -17.85 6.25 10.55
CA GLN A 33 -17.69 5.87 9.14
C GLN A 33 -16.48 4.97 8.88
N VAL A 34 -15.52 4.89 9.83
CA VAL A 34 -14.28 4.12 9.68
C VAL A 34 -14.52 2.66 9.29
N PRO A 35 -15.45 1.91 9.93
CA PRO A 35 -15.65 0.50 9.58
C PRO A 35 -16.13 0.32 8.13
N ALA A 36 -17.10 1.11 7.69
CA ALA A 36 -17.63 1.06 6.33
C ALA A 36 -16.56 1.46 5.30
N TYR A 37 -15.75 2.47 5.62
CA TYR A 37 -14.68 2.94 4.74
C TYR A 37 -13.57 1.89 4.58
N ILE A 38 -13.16 1.23 5.66
CA ILE A 38 -12.18 0.13 5.62
C ILE A 38 -12.73 -1.07 4.87
N LEU A 39 -14.00 -1.43 5.07
CA LEU A 39 -14.65 -2.51 4.33
C LEU A 39 -14.63 -2.23 2.82
N ALA A 40 -14.97 -1.00 2.40
CA ALA A 40 -14.89 -0.60 1.00
C ALA A 40 -13.47 -0.69 0.43
N GLN A 41 -12.45 -0.29 1.21
CA GLN A 41 -11.04 -0.41 0.82
C GLN A 41 -10.61 -1.87 0.63
N VAL A 42 -11.00 -2.75 1.56
CA VAL A 42 -10.70 -4.18 1.51
C VAL A 42 -11.36 -4.82 0.29
N SER A 43 -12.65 -4.58 0.09
CA SER A 43 -13.40 -5.16 -1.03
C SER A 43 -12.84 -4.67 -2.38
N ALA A 44 -12.54 -3.37 -2.50
CA ALA A 44 -11.96 -2.81 -3.72
C ALA A 44 -10.59 -3.43 -4.04
N SER A 45 -9.72 -3.61 -3.03
CA SER A 45 -8.40 -4.21 -3.23
C SER A 45 -8.46 -5.67 -3.67
N ILE A 46 -9.35 -6.47 -3.06
CA ILE A 46 -9.58 -7.87 -3.46
C ILE A 46 -10.11 -7.94 -4.89
N CYS A 47 -11.16 -7.16 -5.21
CA CYS A 47 -11.73 -7.12 -6.56
C CYS A 47 -10.69 -6.72 -7.62
N ALA A 48 -9.90 -5.67 -7.36
CA ALA A 48 -8.84 -5.22 -8.27
C ALA A 48 -7.76 -6.29 -8.48
N SER A 49 -7.39 -7.02 -7.42
CA SER A 49 -6.38 -8.07 -7.47
C SER A 49 -6.84 -9.29 -8.29
N PHE A 50 -8.11 -9.69 -8.16
CA PHE A 50 -8.70 -10.74 -8.99
C PHE A 50 -8.91 -10.29 -10.44
N ALA A 51 -9.30 -9.04 -10.67
CA ALA A 51 -9.37 -8.49 -12.02
C ALA A 51 -8.00 -8.56 -12.72
N LEU A 52 -6.92 -8.17 -12.01
CA LEU A 52 -5.56 -8.28 -12.52
C LEU A 52 -5.16 -9.73 -12.83
N LYS A 53 -5.58 -10.67 -11.98
CA LYS A 53 -5.39 -12.12 -12.20
C LYS A 53 -6.13 -12.66 -13.42
N GLY A 54 -7.31 -12.11 -13.72
CA GLY A 54 -8.05 -12.46 -14.94
C GLY A 54 -7.43 -11.90 -16.22
N VAL A 55 -6.80 -10.71 -16.14
CA VAL A 55 -6.18 -10.03 -17.30
C VAL A 55 -4.82 -10.61 -17.67
N PHE A 56 -3.99 -10.98 -16.68
CA PHE A 56 -2.61 -11.41 -16.92
C PHE A 56 -2.40 -12.92 -16.68
N ASN A 57 -1.84 -13.61 -17.68
CA ASN A 57 -1.41 -15.00 -17.59
C ASN A 57 0.03 -15.16 -18.13
N PRO A 58 1.03 -15.51 -17.30
CA PRO A 58 0.93 -15.82 -15.87
C PRO A 58 0.62 -14.58 -15.02
N TYR A 59 -0.08 -14.78 -13.89
CA TYR A 59 -0.36 -13.70 -12.95
C TYR A 59 0.95 -13.10 -12.43
N MET A 60 1.18 -11.83 -12.76
CA MET A 60 2.30 -11.08 -12.21
C MET A 60 1.97 -10.67 -10.78
N SER A 61 2.55 -11.36 -9.79
CA SER A 61 2.40 -11.10 -8.34
C SER A 61 2.96 -9.74 -7.88
N GLY A 62 2.96 -8.70 -8.73
CA GLY A 62 3.57 -7.39 -8.52
C GLY A 62 2.97 -6.54 -7.39
N GLY A 63 2.02 -7.07 -6.62
CA GLY A 63 1.47 -6.46 -5.41
C GLY A 63 1.67 -7.28 -4.13
N VAL A 64 2.26 -8.47 -4.20
CA VAL A 64 2.45 -9.32 -3.00
C VAL A 64 3.65 -8.79 -2.21
N THR A 65 3.44 -8.57 -0.91
CA THR A 65 4.48 -8.13 0.02
C THR A 65 5.23 -9.36 0.55
N ILE A 66 6.34 -9.69 -0.10
CA ILE A 66 7.19 -10.83 0.26
C ILE A 66 8.54 -10.27 0.71
N PRO A 67 8.96 -10.48 1.97
CA PRO A 67 10.27 -10.04 2.41
C PRO A 67 11.36 -10.86 1.72
N SER A 68 12.29 -10.16 1.07
CA SER A 68 13.48 -10.78 0.48
C SER A 68 14.62 -10.95 1.50
N ASN A 69 14.58 -10.15 2.58
CA ASN A 69 15.54 -10.14 3.67
C ASN A 69 14.91 -10.67 4.97
N THR A 70 15.60 -10.52 6.10
CA THR A 70 15.06 -10.93 7.41
C THR A 70 13.74 -10.23 7.72
N LEU A 71 12.85 -10.91 8.44
CA LEU A 71 11.57 -10.37 8.89
C LEU A 71 11.73 -9.02 9.63
N ALA A 72 12.74 -8.92 10.49
CA ALA A 72 13.00 -7.71 11.25
C ALA A 72 13.39 -6.52 10.35
N GLN A 73 14.22 -6.76 9.32
CA GLN A 73 14.61 -5.72 8.35
C GLN A 73 13.43 -5.29 7.49
N ALA A 74 12.63 -6.24 6.99
CA ALA A 74 11.45 -5.92 6.19
C ALA A 74 10.40 -5.16 7.02
N PHE A 75 10.20 -5.55 8.28
CA PHE A 75 9.32 -4.84 9.21
C PHE A 75 9.82 -3.42 9.48
N ALA A 76 11.10 -3.25 9.81
CA ALA A 76 11.67 -1.93 10.08
C ALA A 76 11.57 -1.02 8.85
N LEU A 77 11.81 -1.56 7.66
CA LEU A 77 11.68 -0.82 6.42
C LEU A 77 10.24 -0.41 6.15
N GLU A 78 9.28 -1.33 6.21
CA GLU A 78 7.84 -1.04 6.07
C GLU A 78 7.36 -0.01 7.09
N PHE A 79 7.85 -0.08 8.33
CA PHE A 79 7.55 0.91 9.37
C PHE A 79 8.04 2.31 8.98
N ILE A 80 9.29 2.44 8.54
CA ILE A 80 9.89 3.72 8.14
C ILE A 80 9.15 4.33 6.94
N ILE A 81 8.93 3.55 5.88
CA ILE A 81 8.24 4.08 4.69
C ILE A 81 6.77 4.41 4.98
N THR A 82 6.10 3.66 5.85
CA THR A 82 4.74 3.97 6.29
C THR A 82 4.72 5.26 7.10
N PHE A 83 5.69 5.45 8.01
CA PHE A 83 5.83 6.69 8.76
C PHE A 83 6.00 7.89 7.84
N ILE A 84 6.89 7.81 6.84
CA ILE A 84 7.11 8.88 5.86
C ILE A 84 5.82 9.18 5.09
N LEU A 85 5.11 8.15 4.63
CA LEU A 85 3.83 8.31 3.94
C LEU A 85 2.79 9.01 4.84
N MET A 86 2.64 8.55 6.08
CA MET A 86 1.70 9.13 7.05
C MET A 86 2.01 10.59 7.36
N PHE A 87 3.29 10.89 7.56
CA PHE A 87 3.75 12.25 7.83
C PHE A 87 3.39 13.19 6.68
N VAL A 88 3.74 12.82 5.44
CA VAL A 88 3.45 13.64 4.26
C VAL A 88 1.95 13.80 4.06
N VAL A 89 1.17 12.71 4.09
CA VAL A 89 -0.28 12.76 3.85
C VAL A 89 -0.96 13.65 4.89
N THR A 90 -0.63 13.48 6.17
CA THR A 90 -1.22 14.30 7.23
C THR A 90 -0.82 15.77 7.04
N ALA A 91 0.48 16.06 6.82
CA ALA A 91 0.96 17.42 6.63
C ALA A 91 0.27 18.15 5.46
N VAL A 92 0.06 17.49 4.33
CA VAL A 92 -0.57 18.14 3.16
C VAL A 92 -2.10 18.14 3.20
N ALA A 93 -2.72 17.27 4.00
CA ALA A 93 -4.17 17.14 4.06
C ALA A 93 -4.82 17.89 5.23
N THR A 94 -4.08 18.14 6.32
CA THR A 94 -4.65 18.75 7.53
C THR A 94 -4.19 20.18 7.79
N ASP A 95 -3.04 20.60 7.24
CA ASP A 95 -2.51 21.95 7.44
C ASP A 95 -3.07 22.91 6.37
N THR A 96 -3.76 23.97 6.81
CA THR A 96 -4.32 24.99 5.92
C THR A 96 -3.26 25.83 5.22
N ARG A 97 -2.01 25.79 5.68
CA ARG A 97 -0.86 26.44 5.02
C ARG A 97 -0.30 25.59 3.87
N ALA A 98 -0.67 24.32 3.77
CA ALA A 98 -0.27 23.47 2.67
C ALA A 98 -1.07 23.79 1.41
N VAL A 99 -0.43 23.67 0.24
CA VAL A 99 -1.10 23.84 -1.05
C VAL A 99 -1.93 22.58 -1.35
N GLY A 100 -3.20 22.59 -0.95
CA GLY A 100 -4.09 21.43 -1.05
C GLY A 100 -4.22 20.86 -2.46
N GLU A 101 -4.18 21.69 -3.50
CA GLU A 101 -4.22 21.25 -4.91
C GLU A 101 -3.03 20.36 -5.28
N LEU A 102 -1.87 20.55 -4.62
CA LEU A 102 -0.67 19.75 -4.85
C LEU A 102 -0.60 18.50 -3.96
N ALA A 103 -1.56 18.29 -3.05
CA ALA A 103 -1.57 17.13 -2.14
C ALA A 103 -1.47 15.79 -2.90
N GLY A 104 -2.18 15.67 -4.02
CA GLY A 104 -2.13 14.47 -4.86
C GLY A 104 -0.74 14.21 -5.47
N ILE A 105 0.01 15.25 -5.80
CA ILE A 105 1.38 15.18 -6.32
C ILE A 105 2.33 14.82 -5.19
N ALA A 106 2.27 15.51 -4.05
CA ALA A 106 3.12 15.25 -2.90
C ALA A 106 2.99 13.81 -2.41
N VAL A 107 1.77 13.33 -2.16
CA VAL A 107 1.51 11.96 -1.73
C VAL A 107 1.94 10.95 -2.81
N GLY A 108 1.67 11.26 -4.09
CA GLY A 108 2.10 10.42 -5.21
C GLY A 108 3.62 10.25 -5.30
N ALA A 109 4.36 11.36 -5.18
CA ALA A 109 5.81 11.38 -5.20
C ALA A 109 6.40 10.61 -4.01
N THR A 110 5.82 10.76 -2.81
CA THR A 110 6.24 9.98 -1.63
C THR A 110 6.04 8.48 -1.81
N VAL A 111 4.89 8.05 -2.33
CA VAL A 111 4.65 6.63 -2.62
C VAL A 111 5.65 6.11 -3.65
N MET A 112 5.92 6.87 -4.71
CA MET A 112 6.91 6.51 -5.73
C MET A 112 8.31 6.36 -5.12
N GLN A 113 8.78 7.35 -4.37
CA GLN A 113 10.07 7.32 -3.69
C GLN A 113 10.19 6.10 -2.77
N ASN A 114 9.17 5.86 -1.95
CA ASN A 114 9.17 4.74 -1.02
C ASN A 114 9.23 3.39 -1.75
N ILE A 115 8.50 3.20 -2.85
CA ILE A 115 8.54 1.98 -3.64
C ILE A 115 9.90 1.78 -4.32
N LEU A 116 10.53 2.85 -4.82
CA LEU A 116 11.88 2.74 -5.42
C LEU A 116 12.93 2.25 -4.40
N ILE A 117 12.78 2.65 -3.13
CA ILE A 117 13.69 2.24 -2.05
C ILE A 117 13.34 0.84 -1.51
N SER A 118 12.06 0.59 -1.22
CA SER A 118 11.62 -0.60 -0.47
C SER A 118 11.08 -1.74 -1.33
N GLY A 119 10.80 -1.49 -2.61
CA GLY A 119 10.28 -2.46 -3.56
C GLY A 119 11.09 -3.77 -3.60
N PRO A 120 12.43 -3.74 -3.73
CA PRO A 120 13.24 -4.96 -3.73
C PRO A 120 13.28 -5.72 -2.39
N ALA A 121 13.01 -5.03 -1.28
CA ALA A 121 13.16 -5.57 0.07
C ALA A 121 11.87 -6.19 0.64
N SER A 122 10.74 -5.50 0.47
CA SER A 122 9.42 -5.94 0.98
C SER A 122 8.30 -5.85 -0.06
N GLY A 123 8.55 -5.27 -1.23
CA GLY A 123 7.51 -4.90 -2.18
C GLY A 123 6.89 -3.53 -1.93
N GLY A 124 7.31 -2.80 -0.88
CA GLY A 124 6.91 -1.43 -0.58
C GLY A 124 5.40 -1.26 -0.40
N SER A 125 4.83 -1.90 0.61
CA SER A 125 3.39 -1.95 0.78
C SER A 125 2.81 -0.66 1.35
N MET A 126 3.31 -0.24 2.52
CA MET A 126 2.82 0.91 3.30
C MET A 126 1.33 0.87 3.67
N ASN A 127 0.62 -0.20 3.34
CA ASN A 127 -0.83 -0.21 3.30
C ASN A 127 -1.39 -1.64 3.50
N PRO A 128 -2.15 -1.88 4.59
CA PRO A 128 -2.72 -3.19 4.89
C PRO A 128 -3.60 -3.77 3.76
N VAL A 129 -4.46 -2.96 3.11
CA VAL A 129 -5.31 -3.50 2.01
C VAL A 129 -4.53 -3.75 0.74
N ARG A 130 -3.46 -2.98 0.51
CA ARG A 130 -2.54 -3.21 -0.62
C ARG A 130 -1.76 -4.50 -0.44
N THR A 131 -1.45 -4.91 0.80
CA THR A 131 -0.91 -6.25 1.09
C THR A 131 -1.98 -7.32 0.91
N LEU A 132 -3.18 -7.10 1.45
CA LEU A 132 -4.23 -8.13 1.55
C LEU A 132 -4.77 -8.58 0.19
N GLY A 133 -5.14 -7.66 -0.69
CA GLY A 133 -5.77 -8.02 -1.98
C GLY A 133 -4.93 -8.96 -2.84
N PRO A 134 -3.66 -8.62 -3.13
CA PRO A 134 -2.76 -9.48 -3.90
C PRO A 134 -2.44 -10.79 -3.19
N ALA A 135 -2.34 -10.80 -1.86
CA ALA A 135 -2.14 -12.04 -1.09
C ALA A 135 -3.33 -13.01 -1.27
N VAL A 136 -4.56 -12.51 -1.21
CA VAL A 136 -5.77 -13.31 -1.44
C VAL A 136 -5.85 -13.81 -2.88
N ALA A 137 -5.60 -12.94 -3.87
CA ALA A 137 -5.68 -13.32 -5.28
C ALA A 137 -4.59 -14.33 -5.69
N SER A 138 -3.36 -14.16 -5.17
CA SER A 138 -2.25 -15.09 -5.40
C SER A 138 -2.33 -16.38 -4.58
N GLY A 139 -3.10 -16.38 -3.49
CA GLY A 139 -3.08 -17.46 -2.50
C GLY A 139 -1.77 -17.53 -1.69
N ASN A 140 -0.96 -16.47 -1.72
CA ASN A 140 0.33 -16.43 -1.04
C ASN A 140 0.28 -15.51 0.18
N TYR A 141 0.23 -16.13 1.35
CA TYR A 141 0.22 -15.46 2.66
C TYR A 141 1.58 -15.57 3.38
N ASN A 142 2.63 -16.01 2.69
CA ASN A 142 3.94 -16.15 3.30
C ASN A 142 4.55 -14.78 3.57
N ILE A 143 4.35 -14.31 4.80
CA ILE A 143 5.04 -13.14 5.35
C ILE A 143 6.46 -13.56 5.80
N GLY A 144 6.77 -14.86 5.86
CA GLY A 144 8.08 -15.38 6.23
C GLY A 144 9.15 -15.16 5.15
N CYS A 145 10.36 -14.79 5.58
CA CYS A 145 11.60 -14.87 4.80
C CYS A 145 11.87 -16.33 4.42
N THR A 146 11.13 -16.85 3.46
CA THR A 146 11.33 -18.22 2.98
C THR A 146 12.34 -18.11 1.85
N SER A 147 13.51 -18.71 2.06
CA SER A 147 14.65 -18.86 1.14
C SER A 147 14.34 -19.50 -0.23
N ARG A 148 13.07 -19.55 -0.63
CA ARG A 148 12.54 -20.19 -1.83
C ARG A 148 12.68 -19.32 -3.10
N VAL A 149 13.29 -18.14 -3.04
CA VAL A 149 13.79 -17.47 -4.26
C VAL A 149 15.09 -18.11 -4.77
N ARG A 150 15.84 -18.82 -3.90
CA ARG A 150 17.06 -19.52 -4.30
C ARG A 150 16.81 -20.80 -5.13
N HIS A 151 15.59 -21.35 -5.12
CA HIS A 151 15.24 -22.57 -5.86
C HIS A 151 14.59 -22.35 -7.22
N LEU A 152 14.13 -21.12 -7.52
CA LEU A 152 13.59 -20.80 -8.85
C LEU A 152 14.68 -20.31 -9.81
N HIS A 153 15.73 -19.65 -9.31
CA HIS A 153 16.90 -19.31 -10.14
C HIS A 153 17.83 -20.50 -10.42
N SER A 154 17.76 -21.60 -9.66
CA SER A 154 18.57 -22.81 -9.92
C SER A 154 17.94 -23.77 -10.94
N ARG A 155 16.75 -23.45 -11.49
CA ARG A 155 16.10 -24.24 -12.57
C ARG A 155 16.11 -23.54 -13.94
N GLN A 156 16.77 -22.39 -14.04
CA GLN A 156 16.88 -21.60 -15.28
C GLN A 156 18.33 -21.19 -15.61
N ALA A 157 19.31 -21.91 -15.09
CA ALA A 157 20.69 -21.84 -15.61
C ALA A 157 20.88 -22.99 -16.62
N PRO A 158 21.34 -22.71 -17.85
CA PRO A 158 21.63 -23.72 -18.88
C PRO A 158 22.78 -24.66 -18.47
#